data_AF-A0A934MEH1-F1
#
_entry.id   AF-A0A934MEH1-F1
#
_cell.length_a   1.000
_cell.length_b   1.000
_cell.length_c   1.000
_cell.angle_alpha   90.00
_cell.angle_beta   90.00
_cell.angle_gamma   90.00
#
_symmetry.space_group_name_H-M   'P 1'
#
loop_
_entity.id
_entity.type
_entity.pdbx_description
1 polymer ?
#
loop_
_entity_poly.entity_id
_entity_poly.type
_entity_poly.pdbx_seq_one_letter_code
_entity_poly.pdbx_strand_id
1 'polypeptide(L)'
;MAVHGVFISSKSKDGGAIDRALRERFSEVYRVGVEFWLVDTARDADQLAAVMRPALSSSDKMFVAALTRDTFSMLSSAARLWLTAPGRGWNERRDGRGLEAGAETPLAFAVAA
;
A
#
# COMPACT_ATOMS: atom_id res chain seq x y z
N MET A 1 12.51 6.97 -6.60
CA MET A 1 11.18 6.49 -6.17
C MET A 1 11.07 6.67 -4.68
N ALA A 2 9.96 7.26 -4.23
CA ALA A 2 9.68 7.55 -2.83
C ALA A 2 8.37 6.89 -2.44
N VAL A 3 8.31 6.40 -1.19
CA VAL A 3 7.09 5.81 -0.65
C VAL A 3 6.32 6.90 0.07
N HIS A 4 5.06 7.09 -0.33
CA HIS A 4 4.16 8.02 0.32
C HIS A 4 3.12 7.27 1.13
N GLY A 5 2.89 7.71 2.36
CA GLY A 5 1.71 7.35 3.13
C GLY A 5 0.54 8.20 2.68
N VAL A 6 -0.55 7.56 2.26
CA VAL A 6 -1.78 8.20 1.81
C VAL A 6 -2.88 7.83 2.79
N PHE A 7 -3.39 8.83 3.50
CA PHE A 7 -4.56 8.69 4.36
C PHE A 7 -5.74 9.36 3.68
N ILE A 8 -6.85 8.63 3.52
CA ILE A 8 -8.10 9.17 2.98
C ILE A 8 -9.22 8.76 3.91
N SER A 9 -9.78 9.74 4.61
CA SER A 9 -11.01 9.57 5.38
C SER A 9 -12.20 9.95 4.52
N SER A 10 -13.01 8.95 4.18
CA SER A 10 -14.22 9.15 3.41
C SER A 10 -15.46 9.04 4.27
N LYS A 11 -16.43 9.94 4.05
CA LYS A 11 -17.72 9.91 4.75
C LYS A 11 -18.51 8.63 4.43
N SER A 12 -18.35 8.06 3.24
CA SER A 12 -19.00 6.81 2.84
C SER A 12 -18.30 5.57 3.40
N LYS A 13 -17.08 5.72 3.95
CA LYS A 13 -16.18 4.64 4.40
C LYS A 13 -15.87 3.60 3.32
N ASP A 14 -16.12 3.89 2.04
CA ASP A 14 -15.81 2.97 0.95
C ASP A 14 -14.33 3.03 0.57
N GLY A 15 -13.52 2.36 1.37
CA GLY A 15 -12.09 2.19 1.05
C GLY A 15 -11.84 1.26 -0.13
N GLY A 16 -12.84 0.54 -0.65
CA GLY A 16 -12.68 -0.33 -1.83
C GLY A 16 -12.64 0.48 -3.12
N ALA A 17 -13.51 1.48 -3.25
CA ALA A 17 -13.48 2.41 -4.38
C ALA A 17 -12.17 3.22 -4.42
N ILE A 18 -11.69 3.68 -3.26
CA ILE A 18 -10.41 4.40 -3.14
C ILE A 18 -9.23 3.50 -3.51
N ASP A 19 -9.22 2.24 -3.02
CA ASP A 19 -8.16 1.27 -3.34
C ASP A 19 -8.09 1.01 -4.85
N ARG A 20 -9.24 0.84 -5.51
CA ARG A 20 -9.31 0.70 -6.97
C ARG A 20 -8.76 1.93 -7.67
N ALA A 21 -9.18 3.12 -7.27
CA ALA A 21 -8.72 4.37 -7.88
C ALA A 21 -7.19 4.56 -7.76
N LEU A 22 -6.61 4.19 -6.61
CA LEU A 22 -5.16 4.20 -6.40
C LEU A 22 -4.45 3.21 -7.33
N ARG A 23 -4.91 1.96 -7.39
CA ARG A 23 -4.31 0.90 -8.23
C ARG A 23 -4.41 1.17 -9.73
N GLU A 24 -5.44 1.87 -10.17
CA GLU A 24 -5.56 2.33 -11.58
C GLU A 24 -4.51 3.38 -11.94
N ARG A 25 -4.05 4.17 -10.97
CA ARG A 25 -3.16 5.33 -11.18
C ARG A 25 -1.70 5.04 -10.83
N PHE A 26 -1.45 4.05 -9.99
CA PHE A 26 -0.14 3.70 -9.47
C PHE A 26 0.04 2.19 -9.48
N SER A 27 1.19 1.72 -9.96
CA SER A 27 1.52 0.30 -10.02
C SER A 27 1.77 -0.30 -8.63
N GLU A 28 2.38 0.48 -7.73
CA GLU A 28 2.82 0.01 -6.42
C GLU A 28 1.97 0.63 -5.30
N VAL A 29 0.89 -0.05 -4.95
CA VAL A 29 -0.04 0.36 -3.88
C VAL A 29 -0.22 -0.77 -2.88
N TYR A 30 0.01 -0.47 -1.61
CA TYR A 30 -0.26 -1.38 -0.50
C TYR A 30 -1.27 -0.80 0.46
N ARG A 31 -2.40 -1.49 0.63
CA ARG A 31 -3.42 -1.12 1.59
C ARG A 31 -3.03 -1.62 2.98
N VAL A 32 -2.74 -0.67 3.87
CA VAL A 32 -2.38 -0.96 5.27
C VAL A 32 -3.63 -1.11 6.13
N GLY A 33 -4.66 -0.33 5.83
CA GLY A 33 -5.90 -0.31 6.60
C GLY A 33 -7.10 0.21 5.82
N VAL A 34 -8.18 0.52 6.53
CA VAL A 34 -9.43 0.97 5.90
C VAL A 34 -9.24 2.30 5.17
N GLU A 35 -8.49 3.22 5.78
CA GLU A 35 -8.28 4.61 5.33
C GLU A 35 -6.79 4.92 5.04
N PHE A 36 -5.91 3.92 5.04
CA PHE A 36 -4.47 4.15 4.91
C PHE A 36 -3.80 3.21 3.91
N TRP A 37 -2.99 3.80 3.02
CA TRP A 37 -2.26 3.15 1.95
C TRP A 37 -0.80 3.62 1.91
N LEU A 38 0.07 2.76 1.40
CA LEU A 38 1.42 3.10 0.97
C LEU A 38 1.45 3.10 -0.55
N VAL A 39 2.04 4.13 -1.15
CA VAL A 39 2.18 4.26 -2.60
C VAL A 39 3.64 4.51 -2.93
N ASP A 40 4.26 3.63 -3.70
CA ASP A 40 5.61 3.86 -4.22
C ASP A 40 5.53 4.52 -5.59
N THR A 41 6.05 5.74 -5.71
CA THR A 41 5.96 6.51 -6.94
C THR A 41 7.16 7.42 -7.14
N ALA A 42 7.40 7.81 -8.41
CA ALA A 42 8.35 8.85 -8.75
C ALA A 42 7.80 10.26 -8.52
N ARG A 43 6.47 10.39 -8.35
CA ARG A 43 5.79 11.67 -8.12
C ARG A 43 6.04 12.16 -6.70
N ASP A 44 6.06 13.47 -6.51
CA ASP A 44 6.03 14.07 -5.17
C ASP A 44 4.62 13.97 -4.54
N ALA A 45 4.50 14.36 -3.28
CA ALA A 45 3.26 14.27 -2.53
C ALA A 45 2.14 15.15 -3.11
N ASP A 46 2.49 16.34 -3.62
CA ASP A 46 1.53 17.30 -4.18
C ASP A 46 0.95 16.79 -5.51
N GLN A 47 1.80 16.21 -6.35
CA GLN A 47 1.39 15.56 -7.59
C GLN A 47 0.52 14.34 -7.32
N LEU A 48 0.85 13.52 -6.32
CA LEU A 48 0.01 12.39 -5.92
C LEU A 48 -1.37 12.88 -5.47
N ALA A 49 -1.41 13.92 -4.63
CA ALA A 49 -2.64 14.52 -4.16
C ALA A 49 -3.49 15.08 -5.32
N ALA A 50 -2.86 15.78 -6.27
CA ALA A 50 -3.53 16.33 -7.45
C ALA A 50 -4.17 15.22 -8.31
N VAL A 51 -3.51 14.07 -8.44
CA VAL A 51 -3.98 12.91 -9.21
C VAL A 51 -5.15 12.20 -8.54
N MET A 52 -5.17 12.16 -7.21
CA MET A 52 -6.24 11.53 -6.44
C MET A 52 -7.45 12.43 -6.26
N ARG A 53 -7.28 13.75 -6.24
CA ARG A 53 -8.36 14.71 -5.98
C ARG A 53 -9.62 14.53 -6.85
N PRO A 54 -9.55 14.20 -8.15
CA PRO A 54 -10.75 13.94 -8.97
C PRO A 54 -11.53 12.68 -8.59
N ALA A 55 -10.90 11.73 -7.90
CA ALA A 55 -11.54 10.49 -7.43
C ALA A 55 -12.21 10.66 -6.05
N LEU A 56 -12.04 11.82 -5.42
CA LEU A 56 -12.56 12.11 -4.08
C LEU A 56 -13.78 13.03 -4.17
N SER A 57 -14.74 12.80 -3.28
CA SER A 57 -15.86 13.74 -3.07
C SER A 57 -15.38 14.98 -2.33
N SER A 58 -16.17 16.06 -2.41
CA SER A 58 -15.92 17.29 -1.65
C SER A 58 -15.93 17.12 -0.13
N SER A 59 -16.46 16.00 0.37
CA SER A 59 -16.51 15.68 1.81
C SER A 59 -15.35 14.81 2.30
N ASP A 60 -14.57 14.24 1.38
CA ASP A 60 -13.46 13.36 1.73
C ASP A 60 -12.23 14.19 2.13
N LYS A 61 -11.53 13.73 3.16
CA LYS A 61 -10.29 14.35 3.64
C LYS A 61 -9.12 13.48 3.24
N MET A 62 -8.12 14.07 2.61
CA MET A 62 -6.90 13.38 2.21
C MET A 62 -5.67 14.04 2.82
N PHE A 63 -4.74 13.20 3.26
CA PHE A 63 -3.41 13.57 3.71
C PHE A 63 -2.38 12.68 3.03
N VAL A 64 -1.31 13.29 2.51
CA VAL A 64 -0.21 12.60 1.84
C VAL A 64 1.10 13.02 2.49
N ALA A 65 1.91 12.06 2.90
CA ALA A 65 3.22 12.32 3.48
C ALA A 65 4.28 11.40 2.87
N ALA A 66 5.42 11.98 2.50
CA ALA A 66 6.59 11.19 2.14
C ALA A 66 7.13 10.46 3.37
N LEU A 67 7.29 9.14 3.25
CA LEU A 67 7.86 8.32 4.30
C LEU A 67 9.37 8.25 4.15
N THR A 68 10.05 8.57 5.25
CA THR A 68 11.49 8.39 5.39
C THR A 68 11.78 6.99 5.95
N ARG A 69 13.04 6.56 5.87
CA ARG A 69 13.45 5.25 6.41
C ARG A 69 13.17 5.13 7.91
N ASP A 70 13.22 6.24 8.65
CA ASP A 70 12.99 6.25 10.10
C ASP A 70 11.55 5.85 10.45
N THR A 71 10.59 6.28 9.63
CA THR A 71 9.17 5.90 9.78
C THR A 71 8.88 4.43 9.47
N PHE A 72 9.77 3.70 8.79
CA PHE A 72 9.53 2.28 8.48
C PHE A 72 9.53 1.41 9.74
N SER A 73 10.24 1.84 10.79
CA SER A 73 10.26 1.14 12.09
C SER A 73 8.88 1.08 12.76
N MET A 74 8.01 2.06 12.49
CA MET A 74 6.66 2.15 13.05
C MET A 74 5.60 1.42 12.23
N LEU A 75 5.97 0.88 11.06
CA LEU A 75 5.04 0.13 10.21
C LEU A 75 4.85 -1.29 10.72
N SER A 76 3.68 -1.86 10.43
CA SER A 76 3.40 -3.27 10.72
C SER A 76 4.40 -4.19 10.02
N SER A 77 4.62 -5.40 10.54
CA SER A 77 5.53 -6.38 9.91
C SER A 77 5.13 -6.69 8.46
N ALA A 78 3.83 -6.72 8.15
CA ALA A 78 3.34 -6.92 6.78
C ALA A 78 3.70 -5.75 5.85
N ALA A 79 3.54 -4.51 6.31
CA ALA A 79 3.93 -3.33 5.55
C ALA A 79 5.44 -3.26 5.32
N ARG A 80 6.23 -3.63 6.33
CA ARG A 80 7.70 -3.72 6.21
C ARG A 80 8.12 -4.78 5.20
N LEU A 81 7.50 -5.97 5.24
CA LEU A 81 7.75 -7.03 4.26
C LEU A 81 7.41 -6.58 2.84
N TRP A 82 6.32 -5.82 2.66
CA TRP A 82 5.98 -5.22 1.36
C TRP A 82 7.06 -4.26 0.87
N LEU A 83 7.56 -3.37 1.74
CA LEU A 83 8.62 -2.41 1.40
C LEU A 83 9.95 -3.07 1.02
N THR A 84 10.25 -4.23 1.59
CA THR A 84 11.50 -4.97 1.37
C THR A 84 11.38 -6.11 0.36
N ALA A 85 10.21 -6.30 -0.27
CA ALA A 85 9.99 -7.38 -1.21
C ALA A 85 10.86 -7.20 -2.47
N PRO A 86 11.61 -8.23 -2.90
CA PRO A 86 12.37 -8.18 -4.15
C PRO A 86 11.40 -8.14 -5.34
N GLY A 87 11.53 -7.12 -6.19
CA GLY A 87 10.68 -6.91 -7.36
C GLY A 87 9.36 -6.21 -7.05
N ARG A 88 9.39 -4.90 -6.77
CA ARG A 88 8.23 -3.99 -6.61
C ARG A 88 7.39 -3.96 -7.89
N GLY A 89 6.59 -5.00 -8.03
CA GLY A 89 5.74 -5.39 -9.15
C GLY A 89 4.84 -6.51 -8.65
N TRP A 90 3.92 -6.19 -7.73
CA TRP A 90 3.02 -7.14 -7.08
C TRP A 90 1.57 -7.01 -7.58
N ASN A 91 1.38 -6.91 -8.90
CA ASN A 91 0.06 -6.97 -9.54
C ASN A 91 -0.71 -8.28 -9.25
N GLU A 92 -0.12 -9.26 -8.55
CA GLU A 92 -0.70 -10.58 -8.33
C GLU A 92 -1.10 -10.90 -6.89
N ARG A 93 -0.89 -10.01 -5.91
CA ARG A 93 -1.34 -10.31 -4.53
C ARG A 93 -2.70 -9.73 -4.26
N ARG A 94 -3.72 -10.55 -4.56
CA ARG A 94 -5.08 -10.44 -4.02
C ARG A 94 -4.99 -10.23 -2.51
N ASP A 95 -5.60 -9.11 -2.11
CA ASP A 95 -6.12 -8.81 -0.80
C ASP A 95 -5.15 -8.92 0.39
N GLY A 96 -4.90 -7.78 1.02
CA GLY A 96 -4.25 -7.66 2.33
C GLY A 96 -5.07 -8.27 3.50
N ARG A 97 -5.82 -9.34 3.26
CA ARG A 97 -6.19 -10.32 4.28
C ARG A 97 -5.32 -11.54 4.05
N GLY A 98 -4.21 -11.61 4.77
CA GLY A 98 -3.46 -12.86 4.82
C GLY A 98 -4.37 -13.99 5.30
N LEU A 99 -4.70 -14.90 4.39
CA LEU A 99 -5.15 -16.29 4.55
C LEU A 99 -5.91 -16.70 3.29
N GLU A 100 -5.18 -17.15 2.27
CA GLU A 100 -5.70 -18.16 1.36
C GLU A 100 -4.79 -19.38 1.55
N ALA A 101 -5.40 -20.44 2.07
CA ALA A 101 -4.78 -21.73 2.25
C ALA A 101 -4.34 -22.34 0.91
N GLY A 102 -3.24 -23.09 0.93
CA GLY A 102 -2.96 -24.10 -0.10
C GLY A 102 -2.05 -23.65 -1.23
N ALA A 103 -0.74 -23.59 -0.95
CA ALA A 103 0.26 -24.07 -1.89
C ALA A 103 1.39 -24.67 -1.05
N GLU A 104 1.51 -25.99 -1.12
CA GLU A 104 2.55 -26.77 -0.48
C GLU A 104 3.92 -26.16 -0.79
N THR A 105 4.66 -25.82 0.25
CA THR A 105 6.09 -25.47 0.14
C THR A 105 6.89 -26.76 -0.04
N PRO A 106 7.68 -26.94 -1.12
CA PRO A 106 8.83 -27.82 -1.05
C PRO A 106 10.07 -26.93 -1.18
N LEU A 107 10.47 -26.25 -0.10
CA LEU A 107 11.82 -25.72 -0.01
C LEU A 107 12.41 -26.06 1.36
N ALA A 108 13.28 -27.06 1.28
CA ALA A 108 14.16 -27.54 2.32
C ALA A 108 14.95 -26.41 2.97
N PHE A 109 15.00 -26.42 4.30
CA PHE A 109 16.17 -25.98 5.04
C PHE A 109 16.65 -27.15 5.88
N ALA A 110 17.81 -27.67 5.47
CA ALA A 110 18.66 -28.46 6.34
C ALA A 110 19.01 -27.62 7.57
N VAL A 111 18.74 -28.14 8.76
CA VAL A 111 19.45 -27.73 9.98
C VAL A 111 19.93 -29.00 10.64
N ALA A 112 21.25 -29.16 10.61
CA ALA A 112 21.98 -30.14 11.36
C ALA A 112 21.88 -29.84 12.87
N ALA A 113 21.61 -30.88 13.66
CA ALA A 113 22.11 -31.07 15.02
C ALA A 113 21.99 -32.56 15.35
#